data_AF-A0A522P868-F1
#
_entry.id   AF-A0A522P868-F1
#
_cell.length_a   1.000
_cell.length_b   1.000
_cell.length_c   1.000
_cell.angle_alpha   90.00
_cell.angle_beta   90.00
_cell.angle_gamma   90.00
#
_symmetry.space_group_name_H-M   'P 1'
#
loop_
_entity.id
_entity.type
_entity.pdbx_description
1 polymer ?
#
loop_
_entity_poly.entity_id
_entity_poly.type
_entity_poly.pdbx_seq_one_letter_code
_entity_poly.pdbx_strand_id
1 'polypeptide(L)'
;MASTDDAAVIQDLLRDAFTRLIEHVDEITEGLTDEVSGYRPAPNANSIAWLIWHSARVQDIQLADVAGVEQVWLRDGWVDRFGLDLPRNDSGYGHSPDDVAKVKAPADLLSGYYHGVHELTCDYIAGVTPEELARVVDTNWDPPVTASARLVSIIDDCAQHLGQAAYVRGIA
;
A
#
# COMPACT_ATOMS: atom_id res chain seq x y z
N MET A 1 15.04 27.90 3.03
CA MET A 1 14.29 27.44 4.21
C MET A 1 12.85 27.78 3.94
N ALA A 2 12.02 26.79 3.66
CA ALA A 2 10.59 27.01 3.64
C ALA A 2 10.13 27.42 5.04
N SER A 3 9.06 28.20 5.12
CA SER A 3 8.48 28.56 6.41
C SER A 3 7.91 27.30 7.08
N THR A 4 7.78 27.29 8.41
CA THR A 4 7.09 26.21 9.14
C THR A 4 5.66 25.99 8.62
N ASP A 5 5.05 27.04 8.05
CA ASP A 5 3.72 26.98 7.47
C ASP A 5 3.69 26.17 6.16
N ASP A 6 4.74 26.27 5.33
CA ASP A 6 4.83 25.52 4.07
C ASP A 6 4.99 24.01 4.33
N ALA A 7 5.78 23.64 5.34
CA ALA A 7 5.94 22.25 5.73
C ALA A 7 4.63 21.66 6.26
N ALA A 8 3.91 22.39 7.12
CA ALA A 8 2.61 21.94 7.63
C ALA A 8 1.59 21.69 6.50
N VAL A 9 1.50 22.60 5.52
CA VAL A 9 0.59 22.44 4.38
C VAL A 9 0.93 21.20 3.54
N ILE A 10 2.22 20.93 3.31
CA ILE A 10 2.68 19.73 2.59
C ILE A 10 2.32 18.47 3.37
N GLN A 11 2.55 18.47 4.68
CA GLN A 11 2.25 17.33 5.54
C GLN A 11 0.76 17.04 5.58
N ASP A 12 -0.09 18.06 5.70
CA ASP A 12 -1.55 17.92 5.69
C ASP A 12 -2.05 17.37 4.35
N LEU A 13 -1.51 17.87 3.24
CA LEU A 13 -1.86 17.37 1.90
C LEU A 13 -1.49 15.89 1.73
N LEU A 14 -0.27 15.51 2.11
CA LEU A 14 0.18 14.12 2.03
C LEU A 14 -0.62 13.23 2.98
N ARG A 15 -0.89 13.70 4.20
CA ARG A 15 -1.69 12.97 5.17
C ARG A 15 -3.08 12.69 4.64
N ASP A 16 -3.79 13.70 4.11
CA ASP A 16 -5.12 13.49 3.50
C ASP A 16 -5.07 12.48 2.36
N ALA A 17 -4.07 12.58 1.47
CA ALA A 17 -3.94 11.67 0.35
C ALA A 17 -3.79 10.19 0.79
N PHE A 18 -3.00 9.93 1.83
CA PHE A 18 -2.84 8.57 2.37
C PHE A 18 -4.00 8.14 3.29
N THR A 19 -4.68 9.07 3.96
CA THR A 19 -5.89 8.78 4.75
C THR A 19 -7.00 8.24 3.85
N ARG A 20 -7.19 8.80 2.66
CA ARG A 20 -8.18 8.30 1.70
C ARG A 20 -7.95 6.83 1.31
N LEU A 21 -6.69 6.39 1.23
CA LEU A 21 -6.37 5.00 0.91
C LEU A 21 -6.85 4.04 2.02
N ILE A 22 -6.61 4.38 3.29
CA ILE A 22 -7.07 3.53 4.40
C ILE A 22 -8.60 3.58 4.54
N GLU A 23 -9.23 4.74 4.31
CA GLU A 23 -10.70 4.85 4.28
C GLU A 23 -11.30 3.93 3.20
N HIS A 24 -10.72 3.87 2.01
CA HIS A 24 -11.16 2.92 0.97
C HIS A 24 -10.98 1.46 1.40
N VAL A 25 -9.90 1.12 2.10
CA VAL A 25 -9.70 -0.25 2.62
C VAL A 25 -10.78 -0.59 3.64
N ASP A 26 -11.09 0.32 4.56
CA ASP A 26 -12.14 0.12 5.56
C ASP A 26 -13.50 -0.07 4.88
N GLU A 27 -13.83 0.79 3.91
CA GLU A 27 -15.05 0.64 3.10
C GLU A 27 -15.09 -0.72 2.40
N ILE A 28 -14.04 -1.12 1.69
CA ILE A 28 -13.97 -2.37 0.92
C ILE A 28 -14.07 -3.61 1.84
N THR A 29 -13.47 -3.56 3.02
CA THR A 29 -13.40 -4.69 3.95
C THR A 29 -14.63 -4.82 4.85
N GLU A 30 -15.44 -3.77 5.00
CA GLU A 30 -16.67 -3.80 5.81
C GLU A 30 -17.62 -4.91 5.35
N GLY A 31 -17.79 -5.97 6.16
CA GLY A 31 -18.67 -7.10 5.83
C GLY A 31 -18.21 -7.95 4.63
N LEU A 32 -16.94 -7.85 4.23
CA LEU A 32 -16.36 -8.67 3.17
C LEU A 32 -16.22 -10.13 3.63
N THR A 33 -16.92 -11.05 2.96
CA THR A 33 -16.82 -12.48 3.23
C THR A 33 -15.59 -13.09 2.55
N ASP A 34 -15.09 -14.22 3.06
CA ASP A 34 -13.96 -14.94 2.42
C ASP A 34 -14.25 -15.35 0.97
N GLU A 35 -15.51 -15.67 0.67
CA GLU A 35 -15.95 -16.01 -0.68
C GLU A 35 -15.82 -14.81 -1.64
N VAL A 36 -16.33 -13.64 -1.24
CA VAL A 36 -16.24 -12.42 -2.05
C VAL A 36 -14.80 -11.89 -2.09
N SER A 37 -14.06 -11.99 -0.99
CA SER A 37 -12.64 -11.63 -0.90
C SER A 37 -11.79 -12.38 -1.95
N GLY A 38 -12.08 -13.66 -2.15
CA GLY A 38 -11.43 -14.52 -3.14
C GLY A 38 -12.04 -14.47 -4.55
N TYR A 39 -13.14 -13.74 -4.77
CA TYR A 39 -13.82 -13.67 -6.06
C TYR A 39 -12.92 -13.05 -7.15
N ARG A 40 -12.98 -13.63 -8.35
CA ARG A 40 -12.24 -13.17 -9.53
C ARG A 40 -13.20 -13.09 -10.72
N PRO A 41 -13.39 -11.92 -11.34
CA PRO A 41 -14.33 -11.78 -12.46
C PRO A 41 -13.87 -12.48 -13.75
N ALA A 42 -12.57 -12.81 -13.86
CA ALA A 42 -12.00 -13.60 -14.94
C ALA A 42 -10.80 -14.42 -14.45
N PRO A 43 -10.41 -15.51 -15.16
CA PRO A 43 -9.27 -16.34 -14.76
C PRO A 43 -7.93 -15.62 -14.67
N ASN A 44 -7.78 -14.45 -15.29
CA ASN A 44 -6.59 -13.60 -15.24
C ASN A 44 -6.77 -12.34 -14.39
N ALA A 45 -7.96 -12.12 -13.80
CA ALA A 45 -8.21 -10.97 -12.95
C ALA A 45 -7.63 -11.17 -11.55
N ASN A 46 -7.32 -10.08 -10.86
CA ASN A 46 -6.95 -10.11 -9.46
C ASN A 46 -8.19 -10.29 -8.56
N SER A 47 -8.01 -10.94 -7.40
CA SER A 47 -9.05 -10.99 -6.37
C SER A 47 -9.02 -9.74 -5.50
N ILE A 48 -10.08 -9.49 -4.73
CA ILE A 48 -10.12 -8.37 -3.77
C ILE A 48 -9.02 -8.53 -2.72
N ALA A 49 -8.83 -9.75 -2.20
CA ALA A 49 -7.75 -10.06 -1.26
C ALA A 49 -6.38 -9.69 -1.81
N TRP A 50 -6.11 -10.06 -3.07
CA TRP A 50 -4.84 -9.76 -3.73
C TRP A 50 -4.66 -8.26 -3.90
N LEU A 51 -5.70 -7.53 -4.33
CA LEU A 51 -5.64 -6.08 -4.59
C LEU A 51 -5.33 -5.28 -3.31
N ILE A 52 -5.98 -5.60 -2.19
CA ILE A 52 -5.73 -4.95 -0.90
C ILE A 52 -4.33 -5.31 -0.38
N TRP A 53 -3.98 -6.60 -0.39
CA TRP A 53 -2.66 -7.06 0.06
C TRP A 53 -1.53 -6.46 -0.78
N HIS A 54 -1.66 -6.47 -2.10
CA HIS A 54 -0.67 -5.90 -3.02
C HIS A 54 -0.48 -4.41 -2.77
N SER A 55 -1.58 -3.66 -2.67
CA SER A 55 -1.52 -2.22 -2.37
C SER A 55 -0.82 -1.95 -1.04
N ALA A 56 -1.13 -2.70 0.02
CA ALA A 56 -0.44 -2.59 1.31
C ALA A 56 1.06 -2.93 1.20
N ARG A 57 1.41 -4.02 0.50
CA ARG A 57 2.80 -4.45 0.29
C ARG A 57 3.61 -3.41 -0.47
N VAL A 58 3.04 -2.82 -1.53
CA VAL A 58 3.67 -1.81 -2.37
C VAL A 58 3.88 -0.50 -1.61
N GLN A 59 2.91 -0.08 -0.79
CA GLN A 59 3.07 1.07 0.10
C GLN A 59 4.16 0.81 1.15
N ASP A 60 4.10 -0.34 1.84
CA ASP A 60 5.04 -0.70 2.90
C ASP A 60 6.48 -0.78 2.39
N ILE A 61 6.74 -1.59 1.36
CA ILE A 61 8.11 -1.80 0.86
C ILE A 61 8.74 -0.50 0.38
N GLN A 62 7.99 0.32 -0.34
CA GLN A 62 8.52 1.55 -0.91
C GLN A 62 8.65 2.66 0.13
N LEU A 63 7.70 2.79 1.04
CA LEU A 63 7.77 3.79 2.10
C LEU A 63 8.87 3.45 3.10
N ALA A 64 9.00 2.18 3.52
CA ALA A 64 10.05 1.75 4.44
C ALA A 64 11.45 2.01 3.85
N ASP A 65 11.63 1.77 2.55
CA ASP A 65 12.85 2.09 1.81
C ASP A 65 13.14 3.61 1.81
N VAL A 66 12.14 4.44 1.49
CA VAL A 66 12.26 5.90 1.56
C VAL A 66 12.64 6.33 2.98
N ALA A 67 11.95 5.85 3.99
CA ALA A 67 12.15 6.23 5.40
C ALA A 67 13.42 5.62 6.02
N GLY A 68 14.08 4.66 5.35
CA GLY A 68 15.26 3.96 5.87
C GLY A 68 14.97 3.07 7.08
N VAL A 69 13.79 2.46 7.12
CA VAL A 69 13.33 1.59 8.22
C VAL A 69 12.97 0.20 7.73
N GLU A 70 12.76 -0.73 8.66
CA GLU A 70 12.25 -2.06 8.33
C GLU A 70 10.76 -2.02 7.95
N GLN A 71 10.39 -2.81 6.94
CA GLN A 71 9.00 -2.99 6.50
C GLN A 71 8.12 -3.48 7.65
N VAL A 72 6.92 -2.91 7.77
CA VAL A 72 5.88 -3.33 8.73
C VAL A 72 5.62 -4.83 8.59
N TRP A 73 5.58 -5.32 7.34
CA TRP A 73 5.38 -6.72 6.97
C TRP A 73 6.25 -7.71 7.75
N LEU A 74 7.53 -7.36 7.93
CA LEU A 74 8.52 -8.19 8.63
C LEU A 74 8.60 -7.82 10.11
N ARG A 75 8.74 -6.51 10.39
CA ARG A 75 8.91 -5.96 11.75
C ARG A 75 7.82 -6.44 12.71
N ASP A 76 6.56 -6.43 12.26
CA ASP A 76 5.39 -6.71 13.10
C ASP A 76 4.84 -8.14 12.91
N GLY A 77 5.54 -8.96 12.11
CA GLY A 77 5.22 -10.37 11.89
C GLY A 77 3.99 -10.63 11.02
N TRP A 78 3.55 -9.67 10.20
CA TRP A 78 2.42 -9.86 9.28
C TRP A 78 2.67 -10.99 8.29
N VAL A 79 3.93 -11.15 7.83
CA VAL A 79 4.34 -12.27 6.97
C VAL A 79 3.94 -13.63 7.52
N ASP A 80 4.06 -13.84 8.83
CA ASP A 80 3.73 -15.12 9.48
C ASP A 80 2.23 -15.24 9.73
N ARG A 81 1.54 -14.13 10.01
CA ARG A 81 0.08 -14.11 10.17
C ARG A 81 -0.65 -14.40 8.87
N PHE A 82 -0.13 -13.87 7.75
CA PHE A 82 -0.65 -14.13 6.41
C PHE A 82 -0.31 -15.53 5.92
N GLY A 83 0.92 -16.02 6.19
CA GLY A 83 1.29 -17.41 5.92
C GLY A 83 1.10 -17.85 4.45
N LEU A 84 1.29 -16.93 3.50
CA LEU A 84 1.06 -17.20 2.08
C LEU A 84 2.10 -18.18 1.54
N ASP A 85 1.69 -19.03 0.58
CA ASP A 85 2.59 -19.92 -0.17
C ASP A 85 3.39 -19.15 -1.25
N LEU A 86 4.02 -18.06 -0.83
CA LEU A 86 4.78 -17.13 -1.64
C LEU A 86 6.11 -16.83 -0.94
N PRO A 87 7.13 -16.32 -1.67
CA PRO A 87 8.32 -15.76 -1.03
C PRO A 87 7.97 -14.79 0.10
N ARG A 88 8.71 -14.86 1.21
CA ARG A 88 8.42 -14.04 2.39
C ARG A 88 8.48 -12.53 2.14
N ASN A 89 9.21 -12.09 1.12
CA ASN A 89 9.35 -10.69 0.72
C ASN A 89 8.50 -10.32 -0.51
N ASP A 90 7.59 -11.20 -0.95
CA ASP A 90 6.76 -10.95 -2.13
C ASP A 90 5.90 -9.69 -1.97
N SER A 91 5.65 -9.02 -3.08
CA SER A 91 4.80 -7.84 -3.18
C SER A 91 3.61 -8.04 -4.11
N GLY A 92 3.54 -9.12 -4.90
CA GLY A 92 2.56 -9.29 -5.95
C GLY A 92 3.06 -8.87 -7.34
N TYR A 93 4.13 -8.08 -7.42
CA TYR A 93 4.58 -7.55 -8.71
C TYR A 93 4.98 -8.68 -9.68
N GLY A 94 4.34 -8.73 -10.84
CA GLY A 94 4.59 -9.75 -11.86
C GLY A 94 3.93 -11.11 -11.57
N HIS A 95 3.01 -11.20 -10.61
CA HIS A 95 2.28 -12.43 -10.32
C HIS A 95 1.55 -13.00 -11.55
N SER A 96 1.63 -14.32 -11.70
CA SER A 96 0.76 -15.08 -12.60
C SER A 96 -0.63 -15.29 -11.98
N PRO A 97 -1.64 -15.75 -12.76
CA PRO A 97 -2.94 -16.13 -12.21
C PRO A 97 -2.89 -17.18 -11.08
N ASP A 98 -1.90 -18.07 -11.12
CA ASP A 98 -1.69 -19.08 -10.08
C ASP A 98 -1.11 -18.46 -8.81
N ASP A 99 -0.25 -17.44 -8.94
CA ASP A 99 0.28 -16.71 -7.80
C ASP A 99 -0.78 -15.82 -7.15
N VAL A 100 -1.63 -15.17 -7.94
CA VAL A 100 -2.81 -14.44 -7.44
C VAL A 100 -3.70 -15.36 -6.60
N ALA A 101 -3.92 -16.60 -7.05
CA ALA A 101 -4.77 -17.57 -6.34
C ALA A 101 -4.21 -18.01 -4.98
N LYS A 102 -2.91 -17.79 -4.71
CA LYS A 102 -2.28 -18.07 -3.42
C LYS A 102 -2.55 -16.99 -2.37
N VAL A 103 -2.91 -15.77 -2.79
CA VAL A 103 -3.22 -14.67 -1.86
C VAL A 103 -4.65 -14.80 -1.35
N LYS A 104 -4.78 -15.49 -0.21
CA LYS A 104 -6.03 -15.68 0.52
C LYS A 104 -5.86 -15.20 1.95
N ALA A 105 -6.70 -14.27 2.37
CA ALA A 105 -6.68 -13.73 3.72
C ALA A 105 -8.09 -13.26 4.12
N PRO A 106 -8.46 -13.39 5.40
CA PRO A 106 -9.71 -12.84 5.91
C PRO A 106 -9.64 -11.31 5.91
N ALA A 107 -10.81 -10.66 5.83
CA ALA A 107 -10.94 -9.21 5.73
C ALA A 107 -10.19 -8.46 6.86
N ASP A 108 -10.34 -8.91 8.11
CA ASP A 108 -9.69 -8.29 9.27
C ASP A 108 -8.16 -8.33 9.19
N LEU A 109 -7.59 -9.37 8.56
CA LEU A 109 -6.14 -9.49 8.40
C LEU A 109 -5.62 -8.55 7.31
N LEU A 110 -6.38 -8.39 6.22
CA LEU A 110 -6.10 -7.44 5.14
C LEU A 110 -6.16 -6.00 5.65
N SER A 111 -7.27 -5.62 6.29
CA SER A 111 -7.46 -4.29 6.89
C SER A 111 -6.40 -4.03 7.96
N GLY A 112 -6.20 -4.96 8.89
CA GLY A 112 -5.23 -4.79 9.97
C GLY A 112 -3.79 -4.54 9.49
N TYR A 113 -3.34 -5.25 8.45
CA TYR A 113 -2.02 -4.98 7.87
C TYR A 113 -1.96 -3.61 7.23
N TYR A 114 -2.97 -3.23 6.45
CA TYR A 114 -3.02 -1.91 5.81
C TYR A 114 -3.01 -0.78 6.85
N HIS A 115 -3.73 -0.92 7.97
CA HIS A 115 -3.69 0.02 9.09
C HIS A 115 -2.26 0.15 9.67
N GLY A 116 -1.57 -0.96 9.89
CA GLY A 116 -0.17 -0.91 10.35
C GLY A 116 0.77 -0.19 9.37
N VAL A 117 0.54 -0.35 8.06
CA VAL A 117 1.27 0.40 7.02
C VAL A 117 0.89 1.88 7.04
N HIS A 118 -0.39 2.21 7.24
CA HIS A 118 -0.87 3.59 7.34
C HIS A 118 -0.30 4.32 8.57
N GLU A 119 -0.14 3.63 9.71
CA GLU A 119 0.53 4.18 10.89
C GLU A 119 1.98 4.57 10.57
N LEU A 120 2.76 3.68 9.94
CA LEU A 120 4.12 4.00 9.47
C LEU A 120 4.12 5.20 8.53
N THR A 121 3.15 5.27 7.61
CA THR A 121 2.99 6.40 6.69
C THR A 121 2.76 7.71 7.43
N CYS A 122 1.85 7.74 8.40
CA CYS A 122 1.56 8.93 9.18
C CYS A 122 2.76 9.40 10.00
N ASP A 123 3.54 8.47 10.55
CA ASP A 123 4.77 8.75 11.29
C ASP A 123 5.84 9.37 10.36
N TYR A 124 6.05 8.80 9.18
CA TYR A 124 6.97 9.35 8.19
C TYR A 124 6.53 10.76 7.76
N ILE A 125 5.24 10.95 7.44
CA ILE A 125 4.69 12.25 7.00
C ILE A 125 4.87 13.33 8.07
N ALA A 126 4.74 13.02 9.36
CA ALA A 126 4.92 13.99 10.43
C ALA A 126 6.34 14.61 10.45
N GLY A 127 7.35 13.91 9.92
CA GLY A 127 8.72 14.38 9.79
C GLY A 127 9.08 15.00 8.44
N VAL A 128 8.17 15.01 7.45
CA VAL A 128 8.48 15.43 6.08
C VAL A 128 8.79 16.93 6.02
N THR A 129 9.90 17.27 5.37
CA THR A 129 10.30 18.64 5.01
C THR A 129 10.48 18.77 3.49
N PRO A 130 10.55 20.00 2.95
CA PRO A 130 10.88 20.19 1.53
C PRO A 130 12.22 19.58 1.12
N GLU A 131 13.22 19.64 1.99
CA GLU A 131 14.53 19.02 1.75
C GLU A 131 14.41 17.49 1.67
N GLU A 132 13.59 16.89 2.54
CA GLU A 132 13.31 15.46 2.50
C GLU A 132 12.61 15.06 1.20
N LEU A 133 11.60 15.84 0.77
CA LEU A 133 10.91 15.61 -0.49
C LEU A 133 11.81 15.71 -1.73
N ALA A 134 12.86 16.53 -1.67
CA ALA A 134 13.85 16.69 -2.73
C ALA A 134 14.94 15.61 -2.73
N ARG A 135 15.04 14.80 -1.68
CA ARG A 135 16.06 13.75 -1.57
C ARG A 135 15.87 12.70 -2.66
N VAL A 136 16.95 12.38 -3.37
CA VAL A 136 16.98 11.28 -4.36
C VAL A 136 16.97 9.96 -3.61
N VAL A 137 16.02 9.09 -3.93
CA VAL A 137 15.83 7.77 -3.33
C VAL A 137 16.15 6.64 -4.29
N ASP A 138 16.15 6.90 -5.61
CA ASP A 138 16.54 5.90 -6.61
C ASP A 138 17.25 6.56 -7.80
N THR A 139 18.51 6.18 -8.02
CA THR A 139 19.36 6.69 -9.11
C THR A 139 19.29 5.84 -10.37
N ASN A 140 18.48 4.78 -10.39
CA ASN A 140 18.37 3.88 -11.55
C ASN A 140 17.42 4.40 -12.65
N TRP A 141 16.85 5.58 -12.47
CA TRP A 141 15.94 6.25 -13.41
C TRP A 141 16.52 7.58 -13.91
N ASP A 142 16.04 8.04 -15.07
CA ASP A 142 16.37 9.35 -15.64
C ASP A 142 15.08 10.14 -15.99
N PRO A 143 14.75 11.21 -15.23
CA PRO A 143 15.50 11.73 -14.09
C PRO A 143 15.45 10.79 -12.86
N PRO A 144 16.42 10.89 -11.92
CA PRO A 144 16.41 10.12 -10.67
C PRO A 144 15.12 10.35 -9.87
N VAL A 145 14.65 9.30 -9.19
CA VAL A 145 13.42 9.37 -8.39
C VAL A 145 13.72 10.06 -7.06
N THR A 146 12.95 11.09 -6.75
CA THR A 146 12.96 11.76 -5.45
C THR A 146 11.95 11.13 -4.49
N ALA A 147 12.07 11.41 -3.19
CA ALA A 147 11.07 10.99 -2.21
C ALA A 147 9.67 11.50 -2.58
N SER A 148 9.54 12.75 -3.06
CA SER A 148 8.26 13.27 -3.56
C SER A 148 7.68 12.47 -4.72
N ALA A 149 8.50 12.15 -5.73
CA ALA A 149 8.07 11.34 -6.87
C ALA A 149 7.64 9.94 -6.41
N ARG A 150 8.39 9.33 -5.49
CA ARG A 150 8.06 8.01 -4.93
C ARG A 150 6.74 8.03 -4.14
N LEU A 151 6.50 9.04 -3.31
CA LEU A 151 5.24 9.18 -2.56
C LEU A 151 4.04 9.31 -3.51
N VAL A 152 4.17 10.11 -4.58
CA VAL A 152 3.13 10.20 -5.62
C VAL A 152 2.90 8.86 -6.30
N SER A 153 3.96 8.12 -6.65
CA SER A 153 3.83 6.78 -7.24
C SER A 153 3.12 5.79 -6.32
N ILE A 154 3.42 5.82 -5.02
CA ILE A 154 2.73 4.97 -4.03
C ILE A 154 1.23 5.31 -3.98
N ILE A 155 0.89 6.60 -3.88
CA ILE A 155 -0.50 7.06 -3.81
C ILE A 155 -1.27 6.62 -5.06
N ASP A 156 -0.71 6.85 -6.24
CA ASP A 156 -1.32 6.50 -7.52
C ASP A 156 -1.56 4.99 -7.65
N ASP A 157 -0.53 4.18 -7.39
CA ASP A 157 -0.62 2.71 -7.45
C ASP A 157 -1.70 2.18 -6.49
N CYS A 158 -1.67 2.64 -5.24
CA CYS A 158 -2.64 2.21 -4.24
C CYS A 158 -4.06 2.63 -4.59
N ALA A 159 -4.28 3.87 -5.01
CA ALA A 159 -5.61 4.35 -5.41
C ALA A 159 -6.17 3.56 -6.60
N GLN A 160 -5.34 3.22 -7.60
CA GLN A 160 -5.76 2.40 -8.73
C GLN A 160 -6.17 0.99 -8.29
N HIS A 161 -5.36 0.32 -7.47
CA HIS A 161 -5.66 -1.05 -7.02
C HIS A 161 -6.85 -1.11 -6.05
N LEU A 162 -7.01 -0.14 -5.16
CA LEU A 162 -8.18 -0.05 -4.28
C LEU A 162 -9.45 0.28 -5.08
N GLY A 163 -9.37 1.13 -6.10
CA GLY A 163 -10.46 1.35 -7.04
C GLY A 163 -10.87 0.08 -7.80
N GLN A 164 -9.91 -0.74 -8.21
CA GLN A 164 -10.17 -2.06 -8.80
C GLN A 164 -10.85 -2.99 -7.79
N ALA A 165 -10.41 -3.03 -6.54
CA ALA A 165 -11.01 -3.85 -5.50
C ALA A 165 -12.47 -3.43 -5.23
N ALA A 166 -12.74 -2.13 -5.14
CA ALA A 166 -14.09 -1.60 -5.01
C ALA A 166 -14.97 -1.98 -6.22
N TYR A 167 -14.43 -1.91 -7.44
CA TYR A 167 -15.14 -2.33 -8.65
C TYR A 167 -15.47 -3.83 -8.64
N VAL A 168 -14.48 -4.68 -8.34
CA VAL A 168 -14.67 -6.14 -8.26
C VAL A 168 -15.70 -6.49 -7.20
N ARG A 169 -15.68 -5.81 -6.05
CA ARG A 169 -16.67 -5.98 -4.99
C ARG A 169 -18.08 -5.64 -5.46
N GLY A 170 -18.26 -4.56 -6.22
CA GLY A 170 -19.57 -4.13 -6.71
C GLY A 170 -20.21 -5.05 -7.75
N ILE A 171 -19.44 -5.96 -8.36
CA ILE A 171 -19.92 -6.93 -9.35
C ILE A 171 -19.90 -8.39 -8.86
N ALA A 172 -19.36 -8.63 -7.68
CA ALA A 172 -19.30 -9.95 -7.04
C ALA A 172 -20.67 -10.38 -6.49
#